data_AF-A0A6J2VZV8-F1
#
_entry.id   AF-A0A6J2VZV8-F1
#
_cell.length_a   1.000
_cell.length_b   1.000
_cell.length_c   1.000
_cell.angle_alpha   90.00
_cell.angle_beta   90.00
_cell.angle_gamma   90.00
#
_symmetry.space_group_name_H-M   'P 1'
#
loop_
_entity.id
_entity.type
_entity.pdbx_description
1 polymer ?
#
loop_
_entity_poly.entity_id
_entity_poly.type
_entity_poly.pdbx_seq_one_letter_code
_entity_poly.pdbx_strand_id
1 'polypeptide(L)'
;MSSYSRVIHHATSILCSQRGSMDFLQLHRKVFQRFDITEEDFWYIVKRCSRFALVRNKEGTEELGNDCIVVAKTSLRLCKSYSKQDCYDCQQLHLCKYFVYGNCRYGKGRGQCKFSHDIHSKHNFPLLRECTLHELHEDDLFLLLLLNDPSLLPEVCSHYNKGSGPFGACTFKEQCTKVHICQYFVQDDCMFGVRCKRQHSIDEYSHRMLEERGLSCDIIRDLPYIYQNIYRLNSNTADSERISEPISKPLIQTEEKNEICLHFLRGNCRFQEQCIRVHFNLPYKWEVYDGNGWRNLRQMEEIERAYCDPRNTFSPCSKPVDFQTMTRGPCPVRRLSTASSVTKPSHYILTTDWCWYYKGDHENWIEYGQPDDKQRITSITSRELEMAYLEDNTAEITVMKGHRQYYLSFQDMYQRNPKHNTKRKVRRRPRFVSINEVESKTAR
;
A
#
# COMPACT_ATOMS: atom_id res chain seq x y z
N MET A 1 -6.70 3.51 15.82
CA MET A 1 -6.20 4.87 15.57
C MET A 1 -7.34 5.87 15.78
N SER A 2 -7.75 6.12 17.04
CA SER A 2 -9.05 6.77 17.30
C SER A 2 -9.04 8.29 17.55
N SER A 3 -7.98 8.86 18.13
CA SER A 3 -7.93 10.31 18.45
C SER A 3 -7.77 11.18 17.20
N TYR A 4 -6.78 10.85 16.38
CA TYR A 4 -6.30 11.73 15.31
C TYR A 4 -6.99 11.56 13.95
N SER A 5 -7.99 10.70 13.81
CA SER A 5 -8.69 10.51 12.52
C SER A 5 -9.29 11.82 11.97
N ARG A 6 -9.94 12.60 12.83
CA ARG A 6 -10.52 13.92 12.48
C ARG A 6 -9.45 14.95 12.11
N VAL A 7 -8.27 14.87 12.73
CA VAL A 7 -7.11 15.73 12.43
C VAL A 7 -6.55 15.37 11.05
N ILE A 8 -6.32 14.08 10.78
CA ILE A 8 -5.86 13.56 9.48
C ILE A 8 -6.84 13.93 8.37
N HIS A 9 -8.15 13.74 8.59
CA HIS A 9 -9.20 14.17 7.66
C HIS A 9 -9.06 15.66 7.35
N HIS A 10 -9.05 16.51 8.37
CA HIS A 10 -9.04 17.97 8.18
C HIS A 10 -7.77 18.45 7.50
N ALA A 11 -6.60 17.94 7.90
CA ALA A 11 -5.33 18.21 7.24
C ALA A 11 -5.33 17.77 5.76
N THR A 12 -5.95 16.64 5.44
CA THR A 12 -6.09 16.20 4.03
C THR A 12 -6.90 17.22 3.22
N SER A 13 -8.04 17.68 3.74
CA SER A 13 -8.89 18.67 3.06
C SER A 13 -8.27 20.07 2.99
N ILE A 14 -7.50 20.48 4.02
CA ILE A 14 -6.67 21.71 3.96
C ILE A 14 -5.62 21.61 2.84
N LEU A 15 -4.95 20.47 2.67
CA LEU A 15 -4.04 20.28 1.55
C LEU A 15 -4.75 20.30 0.20
N CYS A 16 -5.90 19.63 0.08
CA CYS A 16 -6.64 19.54 -1.18
C CYS A 16 -7.19 20.92 -1.63
N SER A 17 -7.84 21.65 -0.73
CA SER A 17 -8.24 23.06 -0.95
C SER A 17 -7.06 24.03 -1.21
N GLN A 18 -5.81 23.53 -1.17
CA GLN A 18 -4.57 24.26 -1.40
C GLN A 18 -3.68 23.52 -2.42
N ARG A 19 -4.30 22.95 -3.47
CA ARG A 19 -3.65 22.31 -4.64
C ARG A 19 -2.82 21.05 -4.34
N GLY A 20 -3.03 20.45 -3.18
CA GLY A 20 -2.41 19.19 -2.75
C GLY A 20 -1.15 19.32 -1.90
N SER A 21 -0.70 20.54 -1.57
CA SER A 21 0.55 20.74 -0.81
C SER A 21 0.57 22.00 0.04
N MET A 22 1.22 21.94 1.20
CA MET A 22 1.50 23.10 2.04
C MET A 22 2.79 22.89 2.82
N ASP A 23 3.47 23.98 3.18
CA ASP A 23 4.46 23.97 4.26
C ASP A 23 3.87 23.37 5.56
N PHE A 24 4.68 22.60 6.27
CA PHE A 24 4.30 21.92 7.50
C PHE A 24 3.80 22.88 8.58
N LEU A 25 4.48 24.02 8.80
CA LEU A 25 4.13 24.96 9.86
C LEU A 25 2.85 25.75 9.53
N GLN A 26 2.65 26.11 8.26
CA GLN A 26 1.37 26.64 7.76
C GLN A 26 0.23 25.62 7.89
N LEU A 27 0.47 24.35 7.60
CA LEU A 27 -0.53 23.29 7.73
C LEU A 27 -0.91 23.07 9.21
N HIS A 28 0.08 23.00 10.10
CA HIS A 28 -0.13 22.92 11.55
C HIS A 28 -0.99 24.08 12.04
N ARG A 29 -0.64 25.32 11.70
CA ARG A 29 -1.42 26.53 12.09
C ARG A 29 -2.88 26.47 11.63
N LYS A 30 -3.15 25.97 10.41
CA LYS A 30 -4.53 25.81 9.90
C LYS A 30 -5.28 24.67 10.59
N VAL A 31 -4.59 23.59 10.98
CA VAL A 31 -5.19 22.49 11.76
C VAL A 31 -5.47 22.92 13.20
N PHE A 32 -4.56 23.67 13.82
CA PHE A 32 -4.64 24.17 15.19
C PHE A 32 -5.87 25.05 15.43
N GLN A 33 -6.31 25.81 14.42
CA GLN A 33 -7.54 26.61 14.45
C GLN A 33 -8.82 25.78 14.72
N ARG A 34 -8.77 24.44 14.57
CA ARG A 34 -9.93 23.54 14.75
C ARG A 34 -9.67 22.38 15.71
N PHE A 35 -8.41 22.03 15.94
CA PHE A 35 -8.01 20.94 16.83
C PHE A 35 -6.80 21.39 17.65
N ASP A 36 -6.96 21.48 18.97
CA ASP A 36 -5.84 21.73 19.88
C ASP A 36 -4.87 20.54 19.82
N ILE A 37 -3.71 20.75 19.19
CA ILE A 37 -2.70 19.73 18.93
C ILE A 37 -1.31 20.35 18.89
N THR A 38 -0.37 19.73 19.59
CA THR A 38 1.04 20.16 19.60
C THR A 38 1.67 20.02 18.21
N GLU A 39 2.72 20.80 17.95
CA GLU A 39 3.48 20.66 16.70
C GLU A 39 4.16 19.27 16.62
N GLU A 40 4.61 18.73 17.75
CA GLU A 40 5.22 17.38 17.85
C GLU A 40 4.22 16.25 17.53
N ASP A 41 3.00 16.30 18.09
CA ASP A 41 1.92 15.36 17.76
C ASP A 41 1.53 15.46 16.28
N PHE A 42 1.44 16.68 15.75
CA PHE A 42 1.07 16.87 14.35
C PHE A 42 2.19 16.41 13.40
N TRP A 43 3.45 16.65 13.73
CA TRP A 43 4.61 16.10 13.02
C TRP A 43 4.60 14.56 13.04
N TYR A 44 4.30 13.96 14.20
CA TYR A 44 4.15 12.50 14.34
C TYR A 44 3.01 11.94 13.46
N ILE A 45 1.86 12.62 13.39
CA ILE A 45 0.75 12.28 12.48
C ILE A 45 1.20 12.35 11.02
N VAL A 46 1.77 13.49 10.61
CA VAL A 46 2.17 13.74 9.21
C VAL A 46 3.24 12.74 8.76
N LYS A 47 4.19 12.39 9.65
CA LYS A 47 5.28 11.44 9.39
C LYS A 47 4.84 9.97 9.36
N ARG A 48 3.72 9.60 10.01
CA ARG A 48 3.24 8.20 10.07
C ARG A 48 1.99 7.91 9.23
N CYS A 49 1.23 8.90 8.79
CA CYS A 49 0.03 8.68 8.00
C CYS A 49 0.36 8.56 6.50
N SER A 50 -0.07 7.46 5.87
CA SER A 50 0.14 7.18 4.43
C SER A 50 -0.54 8.17 3.47
N ARG A 51 -1.39 9.07 3.98
CA ARG A 51 -1.99 10.18 3.23
C ARG A 51 -1.03 11.34 2.96
N PHE A 52 0.14 11.37 3.59
CA PHE A 52 1.07 12.49 3.49
C PHE A 52 2.46 12.03 3.04
N ALA A 53 3.16 12.89 2.32
CA ALA A 53 4.58 12.79 2.06
C ALA A 53 5.26 14.07 2.53
N LEU A 54 6.33 13.93 3.32
CA LEU A 54 7.21 15.04 3.70
C LEU A 54 8.31 15.19 2.66
N VAL A 55 8.53 16.42 2.21
CA VAL A 55 9.52 16.81 1.20
C VAL A 55 10.31 17.96 1.79
N ARG A 56 11.64 17.84 1.87
CA ARG A 56 12.50 18.90 2.42
C ARG A 56 12.76 19.98 1.36
N ASN A 57 12.72 21.23 1.77
CA ASN A 57 13.31 22.30 0.97
C ASN A 57 14.84 22.15 0.93
N LYS A 58 15.47 22.49 -0.19
CA LYS A 58 16.91 22.22 -0.43
C LYS A 58 17.86 23.22 0.23
N GLU A 59 17.34 24.29 0.83
CA GLU A 59 18.13 25.46 1.28
C GLU A 59 18.21 25.60 2.82
N GLY A 60 17.55 24.72 3.59
CA GLY A 60 17.56 24.74 5.05
C GLY A 60 18.81 24.10 5.67
N THR A 61 19.44 24.79 6.62
CA THR A 61 20.45 24.21 7.54
C THR A 61 19.82 23.16 8.47
N GLU A 62 20.64 22.33 9.13
CA GLU A 62 20.22 21.11 9.84
C GLU A 62 19.41 21.30 11.15
N GLU A 63 18.67 22.41 11.30
CA GLU A 63 17.75 22.64 12.40
C GLU A 63 16.36 22.00 12.17
N LEU A 64 15.61 21.83 13.26
CA LEU A 64 14.48 20.90 13.30
C LEU A 64 13.21 21.48 12.65
N GLY A 65 12.59 20.71 11.75
CA GLY A 65 11.18 20.83 11.34
C GLY A 65 10.81 21.96 10.36
N ASN A 66 11.47 23.11 10.41
CA ASN A 66 11.01 24.37 9.81
C ASN A 66 10.89 24.43 8.27
N ASP A 67 11.49 23.50 7.53
CA ASP A 67 11.64 23.60 6.06
C ASP A 67 11.12 22.33 5.33
N CYS A 68 9.87 21.97 5.61
CA CYS A 68 9.24 20.75 5.08
C CYS A 68 7.88 21.02 4.42
N ILE A 69 7.76 20.70 3.12
CA ILE A 69 6.48 20.68 2.40
C ILE A 69 5.79 19.33 2.65
N VAL A 70 4.53 19.39 3.06
CA VAL A 70 3.61 18.24 3.16
C VAL A 70 2.80 18.15 1.87
N VAL A 71 2.89 17.01 1.17
CA VAL A 71 2.13 16.72 -0.06
C VAL A 71 1.11 15.61 0.18
N ALA A 72 -0.10 15.77 -0.35
CA ALA A 72 -1.19 14.80 -0.20
C ALA A 72 -1.03 13.59 -1.14
N LYS A 73 -1.08 12.38 -0.57
CA LYS A 73 -0.74 11.10 -1.21
C LYS A 73 -1.89 10.10 -1.09
N THR A 74 -2.05 9.23 -2.09
CA THR A 74 -2.97 8.08 -2.03
C THR A 74 -2.45 6.90 -2.86
N SER A 75 -2.85 5.69 -2.50
CA SER A 75 -2.64 4.47 -3.30
C SER A 75 -3.74 4.24 -4.35
N LEU A 76 -4.86 4.98 -4.29
CA LEU A 76 -5.99 4.83 -5.22
C LEU A 76 -5.66 5.37 -6.61
N ARG A 77 -6.17 4.67 -7.63
CA ARG A 77 -5.97 4.91 -9.07
C ARG A 77 -7.26 4.57 -9.81
N LEU A 78 -7.47 5.08 -11.03
CA LEU A 78 -8.58 4.64 -11.86
C LEU A 78 -8.31 3.27 -12.48
N CYS A 79 -9.36 2.48 -12.67
CA CYS A 79 -9.26 1.19 -13.35
C CYS A 79 -9.09 1.37 -14.87
N LYS A 80 -7.92 0.99 -15.38
CA LYS A 80 -7.61 1.02 -16.83
C LYS A 80 -8.48 0.05 -17.64
N SER A 81 -8.98 -1.03 -17.03
CA SER A 81 -9.87 -2.01 -17.68
C SER A 81 -11.36 -1.64 -17.61
N TYR A 82 -11.75 -0.70 -16.74
CA TYR A 82 -13.17 -0.28 -16.61
C TYR A 82 -13.72 0.33 -17.90
N SER A 83 -12.87 1.02 -18.67
CA SER A 83 -13.18 1.50 -20.02
C SER A 83 -13.61 0.40 -21.01
N LYS A 84 -13.27 -0.87 -20.73
CA LYS A 84 -13.64 -2.05 -21.54
C LYS A 84 -14.73 -2.92 -20.89
N GLN A 85 -15.10 -2.64 -19.63
CA GLN A 85 -15.93 -3.50 -18.77
C GLN A 85 -15.30 -4.87 -18.40
N ASP A 86 -14.06 -5.16 -18.83
CA ASP A 86 -13.26 -6.36 -18.51
C ASP A 86 -12.67 -6.35 -17.07
N CYS A 87 -13.38 -5.80 -16.09
CA CYS A 87 -12.86 -5.50 -14.75
C CYS A 87 -13.66 -6.21 -13.64
N TYR A 88 -13.10 -7.32 -13.16
CA TYR A 88 -13.61 -8.06 -12.02
C TYR A 88 -12.62 -7.95 -10.85
N ASP A 89 -13.12 -7.59 -9.66
CA ASP A 89 -12.36 -7.53 -8.39
C ASP A 89 -11.12 -6.59 -8.34
N CYS A 90 -11.04 -5.49 -9.10
CA CYS A 90 -9.89 -4.56 -9.11
C CYS A 90 -9.96 -3.39 -8.09
N GLN A 91 -8.80 -2.78 -7.73
CA GLN A 91 -8.63 -1.95 -6.52
C GLN A 91 -8.24 -0.43 -6.63
N GLN A 92 -7.96 0.28 -7.72
CA GLN A 92 -8.64 0.49 -9.00
C GLN A 92 -10.14 0.85 -8.91
N LEU A 93 -10.40 2.16 -8.76
CA LEU A 93 -11.72 2.80 -8.75
C LEU A 93 -12.43 2.68 -10.10
N HIS A 94 -13.76 2.53 -10.05
CA HIS A 94 -14.66 2.58 -11.20
C HIS A 94 -15.29 3.97 -11.28
N LEU A 95 -14.72 4.83 -12.11
CA LEU A 95 -15.19 6.19 -12.36
C LEU A 95 -15.00 6.60 -13.82
N CYS A 96 -15.87 7.47 -14.29
CA CYS A 96 -15.67 8.20 -15.54
C CYS A 96 -14.47 9.14 -15.41
N LYS A 97 -13.44 8.96 -16.24
CA LYS A 97 -12.27 9.86 -16.28
C LYS A 97 -12.67 11.34 -16.48
N TYR A 98 -13.67 11.59 -17.32
CA TYR A 98 -14.20 12.95 -17.56
C TYR A 98 -15.03 13.51 -16.40
N PHE A 99 -15.48 12.69 -15.45
CA PHE A 99 -16.16 13.15 -14.23
C PHE A 99 -15.15 13.64 -13.19
N VAL A 100 -14.04 12.90 -13.01
CA VAL A 100 -12.87 13.36 -12.22
C VAL A 100 -12.27 14.66 -12.79
N TYR A 101 -12.45 14.90 -14.09
CA TYR A 101 -12.09 16.15 -14.76
C TYR A 101 -13.14 17.29 -14.65
N GLY A 102 -14.30 17.07 -14.02
CA GLY A 102 -15.40 18.06 -13.92
C GLY A 102 -16.17 18.37 -15.22
N ASN A 103 -15.74 17.84 -16.36
CA ASN A 103 -16.21 18.25 -17.70
C ASN A 103 -16.81 17.13 -18.57
N CYS A 104 -17.34 16.07 -17.93
CA CYS A 104 -18.05 15.00 -18.63
C CYS A 104 -19.32 15.52 -19.36
N ARG A 105 -19.33 15.37 -20.68
CA ARG A 105 -20.44 15.80 -21.57
C ARG A 105 -21.79 15.15 -21.22
N TYR A 106 -21.78 13.94 -20.64
CA TYR A 106 -22.97 13.20 -20.19
C TYR A 106 -23.36 13.47 -18.73
N GLY A 107 -22.50 14.12 -17.93
CA GLY A 107 -22.82 14.40 -16.52
C GLY A 107 -23.88 15.48 -16.31
N LYS A 108 -24.05 16.37 -17.31
CA LYS A 108 -24.90 17.57 -17.23
C LYS A 108 -26.23 17.36 -18.00
N GLY A 109 -26.89 16.22 -17.75
CA GLY A 109 -28.23 15.89 -18.26
C GLY A 109 -28.35 15.48 -19.74
N ARG A 110 -27.26 15.47 -20.51
CA ARG A 110 -27.27 15.22 -21.98
C ARG A 110 -27.26 13.73 -22.36
N GLY A 111 -27.94 12.89 -21.59
CA GLY A 111 -27.93 11.42 -21.71
C GLY A 111 -27.10 10.72 -20.63
N GLN A 112 -27.32 9.42 -20.44
CA GLN A 112 -26.63 8.63 -19.40
C GLN A 112 -25.16 8.34 -19.79
N CYS A 113 -24.24 8.48 -18.84
CA CYS A 113 -22.83 8.14 -19.04
C CYS A 113 -22.63 6.62 -18.95
N LYS A 114 -21.77 6.05 -19.81
CA LYS A 114 -21.41 4.61 -19.77
C LYS A 114 -20.52 4.21 -18.58
N PHE A 115 -20.06 5.20 -17.81
CA PHE A 115 -19.11 5.04 -16.71
C PHE A 115 -19.66 5.74 -15.46
N SER A 116 -19.38 5.20 -14.28
CA SER A 116 -19.88 5.70 -13.00
C SER A 116 -19.51 7.16 -12.77
N HIS A 117 -20.51 7.95 -12.34
CA HIS A 117 -20.35 9.28 -11.77
C HIS A 117 -20.59 9.25 -10.24
N ASP A 118 -20.46 8.08 -9.62
CA ASP A 118 -20.65 7.86 -8.20
C ASP A 118 -19.33 7.35 -7.59
N ILE A 119 -18.63 8.24 -6.89
CA ILE A 119 -17.37 7.94 -6.19
C ILE A 119 -17.61 7.19 -4.86
N HIS A 120 -18.82 7.23 -4.31
CA HIS A 120 -19.21 6.43 -3.15
C HIS A 120 -19.96 5.14 -3.53
N SER A 121 -19.91 4.74 -4.80
CA SER A 121 -20.56 3.53 -5.31
C SER A 121 -20.11 2.26 -4.59
N LYS A 122 -20.94 1.21 -4.64
CA LYS A 122 -20.72 -0.09 -3.97
C LYS A 122 -19.34 -0.72 -4.22
N HIS A 123 -18.68 -0.44 -5.33
CA HIS A 123 -17.29 -0.87 -5.62
C HIS A 123 -16.23 0.10 -5.09
N ASN A 124 -16.50 1.41 -5.14
CA ASN A 124 -15.55 2.46 -4.76
C ASN A 124 -15.50 2.67 -3.23
N PHE A 125 -16.63 2.62 -2.53
CA PHE A 125 -16.70 2.92 -1.09
C PHE A 125 -15.78 2.06 -0.21
N PRO A 126 -15.63 0.74 -0.42
CA PRO A 126 -14.65 -0.06 0.32
C PRO A 126 -13.21 0.43 0.10
N LEU A 127 -12.84 0.79 -1.15
CA LEU A 127 -11.50 1.28 -1.51
C LEU A 127 -11.18 2.61 -0.82
N LEU A 128 -12.17 3.52 -0.80
CA LEU A 128 -12.07 4.78 -0.08
C LEU A 128 -11.93 4.54 1.44
N ARG A 129 -12.64 3.55 1.99
CA ARG A 129 -12.61 3.23 3.43
C ARG A 129 -11.30 2.53 3.85
N GLU A 130 -10.76 1.63 3.02
CA GLU A 130 -9.42 1.03 3.18
C GLU A 130 -8.34 2.11 3.24
N CYS A 131 -8.45 3.15 2.40
CA CYS A 131 -7.54 4.31 2.44
C CYS A 131 -7.97 5.38 3.48
N THR A 132 -9.04 5.15 4.24
CA THR A 132 -9.77 6.07 5.14
C THR A 132 -10.35 7.33 4.50
N LEU A 133 -10.14 7.57 3.20
CA LEU A 133 -10.57 8.73 2.42
C LEU A 133 -12.10 8.89 2.27
N HIS A 134 -12.90 7.89 2.65
CA HIS A 134 -14.36 7.80 2.46
C HIS A 134 -15.24 8.94 2.99
N GLU A 135 -14.72 9.85 3.80
CA GLU A 135 -15.43 11.01 4.36
C GLU A 135 -15.12 12.33 3.61
N LEU A 136 -14.13 12.35 2.71
CA LEU A 136 -13.70 13.56 2.00
C LEU A 136 -14.70 13.97 0.91
N HIS A 137 -14.69 15.25 0.53
CA HIS A 137 -15.50 15.77 -0.57
C HIS A 137 -15.06 15.20 -1.93
N GLU A 138 -15.96 15.15 -2.90
CA GLU A 138 -15.67 14.56 -4.22
C GLU A 138 -14.49 15.30 -4.91
N ASP A 139 -14.43 16.62 -4.83
CA ASP A 139 -13.34 17.44 -5.39
C ASP A 139 -11.97 17.15 -4.74
N ASP A 140 -11.93 16.96 -3.41
CA ASP A 140 -10.71 16.59 -2.68
C ASP A 140 -10.21 15.22 -3.17
N LEU A 141 -11.14 14.28 -3.39
CA LEU A 141 -10.84 12.96 -3.94
C LEU A 141 -10.38 13.02 -5.40
N PHE A 142 -10.97 13.88 -6.24
CA PHE A 142 -10.56 14.07 -7.62
C PHE A 142 -9.15 14.66 -7.72
N LEU A 143 -8.85 15.69 -6.92
CA LEU A 143 -7.51 16.28 -6.86
C LEU A 143 -6.47 15.27 -6.34
N LEU A 144 -6.79 14.50 -5.29
CA LEU A 144 -5.94 13.39 -4.83
C LEU A 144 -5.63 12.39 -5.95
N LEU A 145 -6.62 12.06 -6.79
CA LEU A 145 -6.40 11.17 -7.94
C LEU A 145 -5.51 11.83 -9.01
N LEU A 146 -5.74 13.11 -9.35
CA LEU A 146 -4.91 13.85 -10.32
C LEU A 146 -3.43 13.93 -9.88
N LEU A 147 -3.18 14.14 -8.58
CA LEU A 147 -1.85 14.20 -7.97
C LEU A 147 -1.11 12.85 -7.94
N ASN A 148 -1.84 11.73 -8.02
CA ASN A 148 -1.27 10.41 -7.74
C ASN A 148 -1.34 9.44 -8.94
N ASP A 149 -2.30 9.58 -9.86
CA ASP A 149 -2.49 8.70 -11.01
C ASP A 149 -1.82 9.26 -12.29
N PRO A 150 -0.66 8.72 -12.72
CA PRO A 150 0.04 9.19 -13.93
C PRO A 150 -0.69 8.88 -15.23
N SER A 151 -1.83 8.15 -15.20
CA SER A 151 -2.69 7.96 -16.37
C SER A 151 -3.85 8.97 -16.46
N LEU A 152 -3.99 9.86 -15.46
CA LEU A 152 -4.94 10.97 -15.53
C LEU A 152 -4.39 12.15 -16.33
N LEU A 153 -3.15 12.60 -16.10
CA LEU A 153 -2.60 13.80 -16.76
C LEU A 153 -1.70 13.49 -17.97
N PRO A 154 -1.61 14.40 -18.97
CA PRO A 154 -0.60 14.30 -20.02
C PRO A 154 0.82 14.47 -19.46
N GLU A 155 1.81 13.97 -20.20
CA GLU A 155 3.22 14.21 -19.87
C GLU A 155 3.65 15.65 -20.13
N VAL A 156 4.66 16.12 -19.38
CA VAL A 156 5.43 17.34 -19.68
C VAL A 156 6.36 17.08 -20.88
N CYS A 157 6.50 18.05 -21.77
CA CYS A 157 7.35 17.93 -22.95
C CYS A 157 8.84 18.11 -22.59
N SER A 158 9.59 17.01 -22.57
CA SER A 158 11.05 17.02 -22.36
C SER A 158 11.83 17.73 -23.48
N HIS A 159 11.27 17.84 -24.69
CA HIS A 159 11.86 18.54 -25.83
C HIS A 159 11.64 20.06 -25.77
N TYR A 160 10.52 20.51 -25.20
CA TYR A 160 10.25 21.92 -24.94
C TYR A 160 11.32 22.56 -24.04
N ASN A 161 11.84 21.79 -23.08
CA ASN A 161 12.84 22.24 -22.12
C ASN A 161 14.29 22.19 -22.64
N LYS A 162 14.51 21.90 -23.93
CA LYS A 162 15.84 21.87 -24.58
C LYS A 162 15.94 22.93 -25.67
N GLY A 163 17.15 23.40 -25.99
CA GLY A 163 17.37 24.42 -27.02
C GLY A 163 16.90 25.83 -26.63
N SER A 164 17.04 26.79 -27.56
CA SER A 164 16.90 28.24 -27.31
C SER A 164 15.60 28.88 -27.84
N GLY A 165 14.90 28.23 -28.76
CA GLY A 165 13.66 28.75 -29.36
C GLY A 165 12.46 28.75 -28.40
N PRO A 166 11.34 29.42 -28.76
CA PRO A 166 10.14 29.53 -27.91
C PRO A 166 9.55 28.15 -27.56
N PHE A 167 9.49 27.23 -28.52
CA PHE A 167 9.10 25.83 -28.31
C PHE A 167 10.27 24.89 -27.99
N GLY A 168 11.46 25.45 -27.73
CA GLY A 168 12.68 24.69 -27.49
C GLY A 168 13.07 23.84 -28.69
N ALA A 169 13.28 22.54 -28.44
CA ALA A 169 13.52 21.51 -29.45
C ALA A 169 12.26 20.69 -29.78
N CYS A 170 11.07 21.15 -29.38
CA CYS A 170 9.80 20.51 -29.74
C CYS A 170 9.45 20.82 -31.21
N THR A 171 9.62 19.83 -32.09
CA THR A 171 9.29 19.92 -33.53
C THR A 171 7.79 20.15 -33.77
N PHE A 172 6.94 19.61 -32.90
CA PHE A 172 5.48 19.77 -32.98
C PHE A 172 4.99 21.18 -32.64
N LYS A 173 5.80 22.00 -31.95
CA LYS A 173 5.47 23.38 -31.53
C LYS A 173 4.10 23.43 -30.84
N GLU A 174 3.18 24.28 -31.29
CA GLU A 174 1.79 24.35 -30.82
C GLU A 174 1.10 22.98 -30.88
N GLN A 175 1.24 22.24 -31.98
CA GLN A 175 0.60 20.92 -32.18
C GLN A 175 1.16 19.80 -31.26
N CYS A 176 1.94 20.12 -30.22
CA CYS A 176 2.45 19.15 -29.27
C CYS A 176 1.32 18.56 -28.41
N THR A 177 1.31 17.23 -28.28
CA THR A 177 0.35 16.50 -27.46
C THR A 177 0.72 16.43 -25.97
N LYS A 178 1.84 17.06 -25.57
CA LYS A 178 2.43 17.10 -24.22
C LYS A 178 2.50 18.54 -23.72
N VAL A 179 2.41 18.76 -22.40
CA VAL A 179 2.34 20.11 -21.82
C VAL A 179 3.68 20.84 -21.93
N HIS A 180 3.64 22.08 -22.43
CA HIS A 180 4.78 22.99 -22.56
C HIS A 180 4.98 23.81 -21.28
N ILE A 181 5.50 23.18 -20.23
CA ILE A 181 5.85 23.82 -18.95
C ILE A 181 7.35 23.68 -18.65
N CYS A 182 7.90 24.66 -17.94
CA CYS A 182 9.27 24.68 -17.46
C CYS A 182 9.55 23.49 -16.52
N GLN A 183 10.49 22.62 -16.92
CA GLN A 183 10.87 21.46 -16.13
C GLN A 183 11.45 21.89 -14.78
N TYR A 184 12.34 22.90 -14.74
CA TYR A 184 12.90 23.42 -13.50
C TYR A 184 11.83 24.00 -12.56
N PHE A 185 10.75 24.58 -13.07
CA PHE A 185 9.64 25.05 -12.23
C PHE A 185 8.89 23.88 -11.60
N VAL A 186 8.61 22.83 -12.39
CA VAL A 186 8.04 21.57 -11.91
C VAL A 186 8.95 20.87 -10.88
N GLN A 187 10.24 21.19 -10.86
CA GLN A 187 11.23 20.66 -9.90
C GLN A 187 11.50 21.58 -8.70
N ASP A 188 10.82 22.72 -8.59
CA ASP A 188 11.10 23.82 -7.65
C ASP A 188 12.52 24.46 -7.80
N ASP A 189 13.27 24.10 -8.83
CA ASP A 189 14.67 24.50 -9.10
C ASP A 189 14.81 25.71 -10.05
N CYS A 190 13.74 26.51 -10.26
CA CYS A 190 13.75 27.55 -11.30
C CYS A 190 14.22 28.93 -10.85
N MET A 191 15.53 29.13 -10.85
CA MET A 191 16.21 30.39 -10.50
C MET A 191 15.77 31.66 -11.27
N PHE A 192 15.03 31.52 -12.39
CA PHE A 192 14.60 32.65 -13.22
C PHE A 192 13.24 33.24 -12.81
N GLY A 193 12.41 32.51 -12.04
CA GLY A 193 11.07 32.95 -11.64
C GLY A 193 10.24 33.49 -12.81
N VAL A 194 9.66 34.69 -12.65
CA VAL A 194 8.87 35.37 -13.69
C VAL A 194 9.66 35.81 -14.94
N ARG A 195 11.00 35.72 -14.93
CA ARG A 195 11.87 36.03 -16.07
C ARG A 195 12.29 34.78 -16.85
N CYS A 196 11.71 33.62 -16.55
CA CYS A 196 12.03 32.37 -17.22
C CYS A 196 11.65 32.39 -18.71
N LYS A 197 12.49 31.80 -19.57
CA LYS A 197 12.23 31.60 -21.01
C LYS A 197 11.30 30.42 -21.30
N ARG A 198 10.75 29.79 -20.26
CA ARG A 198 9.85 28.63 -20.31
C ARG A 198 8.62 28.94 -19.47
N GLN A 199 7.44 28.53 -19.92
CA GLN A 199 6.18 28.86 -19.23
C GLN A 199 6.11 28.23 -17.84
N HIS A 200 5.66 29.00 -16.85
CA HIS A 200 5.34 28.51 -15.49
C HIS A 200 3.83 28.35 -15.28
N SER A 201 3.03 28.87 -16.22
CA SER A 201 1.59 28.64 -16.35
C SER A 201 1.32 27.74 -17.58
N ILE A 202 0.06 27.34 -17.76
CA ILE A 202 -0.39 26.71 -19.00
C ILE A 202 -0.63 27.82 -20.05
N ASP A 203 -0.08 27.69 -21.26
CA ASP A 203 -0.34 28.63 -22.35
C ASP A 203 -1.71 28.43 -23.01
N GLU A 204 -2.19 29.43 -23.77
CA GLU A 204 -3.54 29.46 -24.34
C GLU A 204 -3.81 28.30 -25.31
N TYR A 205 -2.79 27.83 -26.05
CA TYR A 205 -2.92 26.65 -26.89
C TYR A 205 -3.10 25.39 -26.03
N SER A 206 -2.20 25.21 -25.05
CA SER A 206 -2.23 24.08 -24.13
C SER A 206 -3.55 24.04 -23.36
N HIS A 207 -4.10 25.19 -22.96
CA HIS A 207 -5.40 25.31 -22.32
C HIS A 207 -6.51 24.72 -23.20
N ARG A 208 -6.63 25.19 -24.45
CA ARG A 208 -7.61 24.67 -25.41
C ARG A 208 -7.45 23.16 -25.66
N MET A 209 -6.23 22.68 -25.86
CA MET A 209 -5.95 21.25 -26.02
C MET A 209 -6.37 20.42 -24.79
N LEU A 210 -6.22 20.95 -23.57
CA LEU A 210 -6.61 20.28 -22.33
C LEU A 210 -8.14 20.28 -22.13
N GLU A 211 -8.83 21.35 -22.52
CA GLU A 211 -10.31 21.46 -22.53
C GLU A 211 -10.94 20.54 -23.58
N GLU A 212 -10.36 20.43 -24.78
CA GLU A 212 -10.76 19.45 -25.80
C GLU A 212 -10.61 18.01 -25.29
N ARG A 213 -9.56 17.75 -24.50
CA ARG A 213 -9.34 16.50 -23.75
C ARG A 213 -10.24 16.36 -22.53
N GLY A 214 -11.09 17.34 -22.25
CA GLY A 214 -12.18 17.30 -21.28
C GLY A 214 -11.80 17.65 -19.85
N LEU A 215 -10.66 18.31 -19.60
CA LEU A 215 -10.34 18.93 -18.31
C LEU A 215 -11.19 20.19 -18.08
N SER A 216 -11.40 20.58 -16.82
CA SER A 216 -12.01 21.87 -16.47
C SER A 216 -10.98 22.99 -16.41
N CYS A 217 -11.41 24.22 -16.67
CA CYS A 217 -10.58 25.42 -16.64
C CYS A 217 -9.90 25.60 -15.26
N ASP A 218 -10.61 25.26 -14.18
CA ASP A 218 -10.08 25.26 -12.82
C ASP A 218 -8.92 24.29 -12.63
N ILE A 219 -9.08 23.04 -13.05
CA ILE A 219 -7.99 22.05 -12.99
C ILE A 219 -6.81 22.53 -13.84
N ILE A 220 -7.07 23.06 -15.05
CA ILE A 220 -6.02 23.52 -15.98
C ILE A 220 -5.22 24.69 -15.40
N ARG A 221 -5.88 25.65 -14.74
CA ARG A 221 -5.23 26.76 -14.02
C ARG A 221 -4.30 26.24 -12.91
N ASP A 222 -4.70 25.18 -12.22
CA ASP A 222 -3.97 24.65 -11.06
C ASP A 222 -2.96 23.53 -11.42
N LEU A 223 -2.97 23.02 -12.67
CA LEU A 223 -2.04 22.02 -13.21
C LEU A 223 -0.55 22.29 -12.94
N PRO A 224 0.00 23.52 -13.05
CA PRO A 224 1.42 23.76 -12.78
C PRO A 224 1.86 23.27 -11.40
N TYR A 225 1.02 23.49 -10.39
CA TYR A 225 1.25 23.06 -9.01
C TYR A 225 0.96 21.56 -8.81
N ILE A 226 0.00 21.00 -9.56
CA ILE A 226 -0.24 19.55 -9.57
C ILE A 226 0.98 18.82 -10.15
N TYR A 227 1.62 19.32 -11.21
CA TYR A 227 2.87 18.78 -11.74
C TYR A 227 4.04 18.91 -10.75
N GLN A 228 4.19 20.04 -10.04
CA GLN A 228 5.17 20.17 -8.95
C GLN A 228 4.96 19.10 -7.89
N ASN A 229 3.73 18.89 -7.44
CA ASN A 229 3.42 17.88 -6.43
C ASN A 229 3.61 16.45 -6.92
N ILE A 230 3.31 16.15 -8.19
CA ILE A 230 3.67 14.90 -8.84
C ILE A 230 5.19 14.71 -8.85
N TYR A 231 5.97 15.74 -9.18
CA TYR A 231 7.44 15.63 -9.15
C TYR A 231 7.94 15.37 -7.73
N ARG A 232 7.51 16.15 -6.74
CA ARG A 232 7.85 15.97 -5.31
C ARG A 232 7.56 14.56 -4.78
N LEU A 233 6.42 13.98 -5.19
CA LEU A 233 6.04 12.61 -4.83
C LEU A 233 6.93 11.53 -5.47
N ASN A 234 7.62 11.83 -6.58
CA ASN A 234 8.53 10.94 -7.28
C ASN A 234 10.02 11.22 -6.97
N SER A 235 10.42 12.47 -6.69
CA SER A 235 11.83 12.81 -6.38
C SER A 235 12.29 12.18 -5.06
N ASN A 236 11.39 12.12 -4.07
CA ASN A 236 11.61 11.41 -2.81
C ASN A 236 11.97 9.92 -2.99
N THR A 237 11.59 9.27 -4.11
CA THR A 237 12.00 7.88 -4.40
C THR A 237 13.36 7.80 -5.10
N ALA A 238 13.81 8.88 -5.75
CA ALA A 238 15.05 8.95 -6.54
C ALA A 238 16.28 9.37 -5.74
N ASP A 239 16.13 10.24 -4.73
CA ASP A 239 17.26 10.63 -3.86
C ASP A 239 17.73 9.48 -2.94
N SER A 240 16.99 8.37 -2.90
CA SER A 240 17.43 7.11 -2.28
C SER A 240 18.48 6.34 -3.11
N GLU A 241 18.80 6.74 -4.35
CA GLU A 241 19.70 6.01 -5.27
C GLU A 241 21.05 6.71 -5.52
N ARG A 242 21.36 7.82 -4.83
CA ARG A 242 22.55 8.67 -5.14
C ARG A 242 23.72 8.59 -4.17
N ILE A 243 23.72 7.66 -3.21
CA ILE A 243 24.85 7.41 -2.30
C ILE A 243 25.42 6.01 -2.55
N SER A 244 26.03 5.78 -3.71
CA SER A 244 26.63 4.48 -4.05
C SER A 244 27.70 4.53 -5.16
N GLU A 245 28.92 4.93 -4.81
CA GLU A 245 30.17 4.52 -5.50
C GLU A 245 31.34 4.53 -4.48
N PRO A 246 32.42 3.75 -4.70
CA PRO A 246 32.41 2.39 -5.24
C PRO A 246 33.34 1.44 -4.46
N ILE A 247 32.83 0.29 -3.99
CA ILE A 247 33.69 -0.85 -3.59
C ILE A 247 33.22 -2.14 -4.28
N SER A 248 34.20 -2.82 -4.87
CA SER A 248 34.15 -4.05 -5.65
C SER A 248 33.22 -5.16 -5.13
N LYS A 249 32.37 -5.64 -6.05
CA LYS A 249 31.97 -7.05 -6.38
C LYS A 249 32.37 -8.19 -5.41
N PRO A 250 31.54 -9.26 -5.26
CA PRO A 250 30.67 -9.79 -6.33
C PRO A 250 29.21 -10.10 -5.94
N LEU A 251 28.49 -10.60 -6.94
CA LEU A 251 27.07 -10.96 -6.98
C LEU A 251 26.55 -11.71 -5.74
N ILE A 252 25.41 -11.26 -5.23
CA ILE A 252 24.37 -12.11 -4.64
C ILE A 252 23.09 -11.90 -5.47
N GLN A 253 22.27 -12.94 -5.58
CA GLN A 253 21.07 -12.98 -6.42
C GLN A 253 19.99 -12.04 -5.86
N THR A 254 19.01 -11.66 -6.69
CA THR A 254 17.84 -10.88 -6.25
C THR A 254 16.96 -11.72 -5.33
N GLU A 255 17.21 -11.65 -4.03
CA GLU A 255 16.32 -12.19 -3.02
C GLU A 255 14.94 -11.52 -3.11
N GLU A 256 13.89 -12.31 -3.33
CA GLU A 256 12.53 -11.81 -3.23
C GLU A 256 12.25 -11.33 -1.80
N LYS A 257 11.86 -10.06 -1.64
CA LYS A 257 11.47 -9.48 -0.35
C LYS A 257 10.21 -10.20 0.17
N ASN A 258 10.39 -11.28 0.93
CA ASN A 258 9.30 -12.18 1.35
C ASN A 258 8.92 -12.07 2.84
N GLU A 259 9.71 -11.38 3.68
CA GLU A 259 9.36 -11.06 5.07
C GLU A 259 8.84 -9.60 5.20
N ILE A 260 7.81 -9.39 6.02
CA ILE A 260 7.25 -8.07 6.35
C ILE A 260 8.05 -7.42 7.49
N CYS A 261 8.37 -6.13 7.33
CA CYS A 261 9.23 -5.40 8.24
C CYS A 261 8.57 -5.08 9.58
N LEU A 262 8.93 -5.84 10.63
CA LEU A 262 8.53 -5.57 12.02
C LEU A 262 8.83 -4.13 12.48
N HIS A 263 9.94 -3.54 12.04
CA HIS A 263 10.26 -2.15 12.36
C HIS A 263 9.33 -1.15 11.66
N PHE A 264 8.83 -1.47 10.48
CA PHE A 264 7.87 -0.63 9.75
C PHE A 264 6.48 -0.67 10.40
N LEU A 265 6.02 -1.86 10.80
CA LEU A 265 4.77 -2.02 11.56
C LEU A 265 4.79 -1.25 12.90
N ARG A 266 5.98 -0.98 13.45
CA ARG A 266 6.21 -0.15 14.64
C ARG A 266 6.40 1.34 14.34
N GLY A 267 6.38 1.74 13.07
CA GLY A 267 6.69 3.10 12.60
C GLY A 267 8.13 3.55 12.88
N ASN A 268 9.06 2.61 13.05
CA ASN A 268 10.44 2.81 13.51
C ASN A 268 11.51 2.24 12.54
N CYS A 269 11.14 1.89 11.30
CA CYS A 269 12.11 1.40 10.31
C CYS A 269 13.00 2.53 9.79
N ARG A 270 14.29 2.50 10.15
CA ARG A 270 15.28 3.49 9.71
C ARG A 270 15.58 3.43 8.21
N PHE A 271 15.34 2.29 7.56
CA PHE A 271 15.73 2.00 6.18
C PHE A 271 14.70 2.43 5.11
N GLN A 272 13.49 2.86 5.50
CA GLN A 272 12.47 3.40 4.59
C GLN A 272 12.31 2.55 3.30
N GLU A 273 12.30 3.14 2.10
CA GLU A 273 12.09 2.41 0.84
C GLU A 273 13.27 1.49 0.45
N GLN A 274 14.48 1.75 0.98
CA GLN A 274 15.66 0.88 0.84
C GLN A 274 15.56 -0.42 1.67
N CYS A 275 14.54 -0.60 2.53
CA CYS A 275 14.47 -1.78 3.38
C CYS A 275 14.39 -3.10 2.58
N ILE A 276 15.21 -4.09 2.94
CA ILE A 276 15.18 -5.45 2.35
C ILE A 276 13.90 -6.23 2.69
N ARG A 277 13.14 -5.78 3.69
CA ARG A 277 11.83 -6.36 4.07
C ARG A 277 10.69 -5.54 3.49
N VAL A 278 9.54 -6.18 3.27
CA VAL A 278 8.34 -5.52 2.74
C VAL A 278 7.74 -4.57 3.77
N HIS A 279 7.49 -3.33 3.34
CA HIS A 279 6.74 -2.36 4.13
C HIS A 279 5.24 -2.55 3.86
N PHE A 280 4.54 -3.11 4.83
CA PHE A 280 3.09 -3.34 4.81
C PHE A 280 2.49 -3.08 6.19
N ASN A 281 1.22 -2.67 6.24
CA ASN A 281 0.55 -2.19 7.46
C ASN A 281 -0.09 -3.29 8.32
N LEU A 282 -0.06 -4.54 7.87
CA LEU A 282 -0.51 -5.72 8.63
C LEU A 282 0.63 -6.76 8.75
N PRO A 283 0.64 -7.62 9.78
CA PRO A 283 1.68 -8.64 9.97
C PRO A 283 1.61 -9.81 8.96
N TYR A 284 0.62 -9.79 8.07
CA TYR A 284 0.41 -10.70 6.95
C TYR A 284 0.07 -9.90 5.70
N LYS A 285 0.44 -10.43 4.53
CA LYS A 285 0.08 -9.85 3.22
C LYS A 285 -0.20 -10.97 2.22
N TRP A 286 -1.36 -10.93 1.55
CA TRP A 286 -1.75 -11.92 0.56
C TRP A 286 -1.65 -11.36 -0.86
N GLU A 287 -0.95 -12.08 -1.73
CA GLU A 287 -0.69 -11.70 -3.11
C GLU A 287 -1.02 -12.85 -4.08
N VAL A 288 -1.50 -12.53 -5.28
CA VAL A 288 -1.76 -13.45 -6.39
C VAL A 288 -0.91 -13.06 -7.59
N TYR A 289 -0.35 -14.05 -8.28
CA TYR A 289 0.43 -13.84 -9.50
C TYR A 289 -0.48 -13.82 -10.73
N ASP A 290 -0.38 -12.77 -11.55
CA ASP A 290 -1.25 -12.56 -12.73
C ASP A 290 -0.58 -12.87 -14.08
N GLY A 291 0.64 -13.43 -14.06
CA GLY A 291 1.48 -13.63 -15.25
C GLY A 291 2.46 -12.50 -15.52
N ASN A 292 2.23 -11.29 -14.98
CA ASN A 292 3.12 -10.13 -15.10
C ASN A 292 3.71 -9.69 -13.76
N GLY A 293 3.10 -10.07 -12.63
CA GLY A 293 3.64 -9.82 -11.29
C GLY A 293 2.71 -10.25 -10.16
N TRP A 294 3.19 -10.06 -8.93
CA TRP A 294 2.42 -10.28 -7.70
C TRP A 294 1.53 -9.08 -7.39
N ARG A 295 0.24 -9.32 -7.10
CA ARG A 295 -0.76 -8.29 -6.77
C ARG A 295 -1.52 -8.61 -5.49
N ASN A 296 -1.75 -7.61 -4.64
CA ASN A 296 -2.53 -7.73 -3.40
C ASN A 296 -3.94 -8.30 -3.64
N LEU A 297 -4.40 -9.21 -2.77
CA LEU A 297 -5.80 -9.64 -2.68
C LEU A 297 -6.64 -8.66 -1.84
N ARG A 298 -7.92 -8.46 -2.19
CA ARG A 298 -8.81 -7.49 -1.53
C ARG A 298 -9.10 -7.81 -0.07
N GLN A 299 -9.74 -8.96 0.16
CA GLN A 299 -10.31 -9.41 1.43
C GLN A 299 -9.22 -9.98 2.34
N MET A 300 -8.17 -9.20 2.58
CA MET A 300 -6.94 -9.69 3.18
C MET A 300 -7.12 -10.12 4.65
N GLU A 301 -8.03 -9.46 5.39
CA GLU A 301 -8.37 -9.87 6.75
C GLU A 301 -9.25 -11.12 6.76
N GLU A 302 -10.22 -11.25 5.85
CA GLU A 302 -11.12 -12.41 5.79
C GLU A 302 -10.43 -13.66 5.24
N ILE A 303 -9.51 -13.49 4.27
CA ILE A 303 -8.63 -14.55 3.76
C ILE A 303 -7.68 -15.00 4.87
N GLU A 304 -7.05 -14.07 5.61
CA GLU A 304 -6.20 -14.44 6.76
C GLU A 304 -7.02 -15.14 7.85
N ARG A 305 -8.16 -14.57 8.28
CA ARG A 305 -9.04 -15.15 9.31
C ARG A 305 -9.50 -16.56 8.94
N ALA A 306 -9.82 -16.78 7.66
CA ALA A 306 -10.16 -18.09 7.15
C ALA A 306 -8.95 -19.04 7.10
N TYR A 307 -7.77 -18.55 6.71
CA TYR A 307 -6.54 -19.34 6.68
C TYR A 307 -6.12 -19.79 8.09
N CYS A 308 -6.13 -18.88 9.06
CA CYS A 308 -5.81 -19.12 10.47
C CYS A 308 -6.59 -20.29 11.07
N ASP A 309 -7.85 -20.48 10.68
CA ASP A 309 -8.66 -21.61 11.10
C ASP A 309 -8.21 -22.90 10.38
N PRO A 310 -7.61 -23.87 11.09
CA PRO A 310 -7.11 -25.11 10.48
C PRO A 310 -8.20 -25.98 9.87
N ARG A 311 -9.50 -25.72 10.09
CA ARG A 311 -10.60 -26.42 9.40
C ARG A 311 -10.63 -26.07 7.91
N ASN A 312 -10.43 -24.80 7.56
CA ASN A 312 -10.66 -24.30 6.21
C ASN A 312 -9.61 -24.76 5.20
N THR A 313 -10.10 -25.24 4.05
CA THR A 313 -9.31 -25.42 2.81
C THR A 313 -9.37 -24.21 1.89
N PHE A 314 -10.41 -23.38 2.01
CA PHE A 314 -10.72 -22.31 1.06
C PHE A 314 -11.04 -20.99 1.78
N SER A 315 -10.72 -19.85 1.16
CA SER A 315 -11.20 -18.53 1.61
C SER A 315 -12.67 -18.31 1.25
N PRO A 316 -13.47 -17.58 2.07
CA PRO A 316 -14.93 -17.48 1.94
C PRO A 316 -15.42 -16.51 0.85
N CYS A 317 -14.73 -16.45 -0.29
CA CYS A 317 -14.96 -15.47 -1.35
C CYS A 317 -15.34 -16.13 -2.69
N SER A 318 -15.88 -15.32 -3.63
CA SER A 318 -16.40 -15.78 -4.93
C SER A 318 -15.38 -16.48 -5.83
N LYS A 319 -14.08 -16.22 -5.63
CA LYS A 319 -12.95 -16.91 -6.27
C LYS A 319 -11.99 -17.36 -5.16
N PRO A 320 -12.27 -18.51 -4.50
CA PRO A 320 -11.53 -18.92 -3.31
C PRO A 320 -10.04 -19.12 -3.60
N VAL A 321 -9.20 -18.67 -2.67
CA VAL A 321 -7.84 -19.17 -2.52
C VAL A 321 -7.93 -20.56 -1.92
N ASP A 322 -7.28 -21.54 -2.55
CA ASP A 322 -7.03 -22.86 -1.97
C ASP A 322 -5.79 -22.77 -1.06
N PHE A 323 -6.00 -23.04 0.23
CA PHE A 323 -5.00 -22.96 1.30
C PHE A 323 -4.14 -24.23 1.46
N GLN A 324 -4.23 -25.16 0.51
CA GLN A 324 -3.42 -26.38 0.43
C GLN A 324 -2.57 -26.40 -0.85
N THR A 325 -3.08 -25.94 -1.99
CA THR A 325 -2.28 -25.73 -3.22
C THR A 325 -1.60 -24.36 -3.27
N MET A 326 -2.06 -23.39 -2.47
CA MET A 326 -1.67 -21.98 -2.56
C MET A 326 -1.93 -21.40 -3.96
N THR A 327 -3.12 -21.66 -4.51
CA THR A 327 -3.57 -21.10 -5.80
C THR A 327 -4.96 -20.47 -5.70
N ARG A 328 -5.35 -19.70 -6.71
CA ARG A 328 -6.70 -19.16 -6.90
C ARG A 328 -7.13 -19.42 -8.34
N GLY A 329 -7.75 -20.57 -8.58
CA GLY A 329 -7.84 -21.14 -9.92
C GLY A 329 -6.43 -21.51 -10.44
N PRO A 330 -6.05 -21.15 -11.68
CA PRO A 330 -4.72 -21.42 -12.22
C PRO A 330 -3.62 -20.48 -11.69
N CYS A 331 -3.98 -19.37 -11.02
CA CYS A 331 -3.03 -18.37 -10.57
C CYS A 331 -2.36 -18.76 -9.24
N PRO A 332 -1.01 -18.77 -9.13
CA PRO A 332 -0.32 -18.90 -7.86
C PRO A 332 -0.69 -17.80 -6.86
N VAL A 333 -0.69 -18.13 -5.57
CA VAL A 333 -0.93 -17.21 -4.44
C VAL A 333 0.18 -17.37 -3.41
N ARG A 334 0.62 -16.26 -2.79
CA ARG A 334 1.56 -16.29 -1.67
C ARG A 334 1.07 -15.45 -0.49
N ARG A 335 1.46 -15.86 0.71
CA ARG A 335 1.27 -15.13 1.96
C ARG A 335 2.64 -14.74 2.51
N LEU A 336 2.94 -13.44 2.51
CA LEU A 336 4.09 -12.89 3.22
C LEU A 336 3.71 -12.69 4.70
N SER A 337 4.69 -12.76 5.59
CA SER A 337 4.49 -12.57 7.04
C SER A 337 5.64 -11.83 7.68
N THR A 338 5.44 -11.32 8.89
CA THR A 338 6.55 -10.94 9.77
C THR A 338 7.35 -12.17 10.21
N ALA A 339 8.56 -11.95 10.74
CA ALA A 339 9.33 -13.01 11.41
C ALA A 339 8.49 -13.78 12.44
N SER A 340 8.76 -15.08 12.55
CA SER A 340 8.09 -15.99 13.48
C SER A 340 8.35 -15.61 14.95
N SER A 341 7.33 -15.74 15.80
CA SER A 341 7.34 -15.37 17.23
C SER A 341 8.48 -16.02 18.03
N VAL A 342 8.94 -17.20 17.61
CA VAL A 342 10.06 -17.91 18.27
C VAL A 342 11.43 -17.31 17.96
N THR A 343 11.57 -16.57 16.85
CA THR A 343 12.86 -16.04 16.37
C THR A 343 13.21 -14.65 16.93
N LYS A 344 12.37 -14.10 17.83
CA LYS A 344 12.51 -12.74 18.36
C LYS A 344 12.20 -12.71 19.87
N PRO A 345 12.83 -11.83 20.65
CA PRO A 345 12.47 -11.61 22.05
C PRO A 345 10.99 -11.25 22.23
N SER A 346 10.41 -11.58 23.39
CA SER A 346 8.99 -11.35 23.71
C SER A 346 8.51 -9.90 23.58
N HIS A 347 9.41 -8.92 23.64
CA HIS A 347 9.09 -7.51 23.38
C HIS A 347 8.81 -7.19 21.90
N TYR A 348 8.96 -8.14 20.97
CA TYR A 348 8.59 -7.99 19.55
C TYR A 348 7.11 -8.29 19.29
N ILE A 349 6.24 -7.34 19.63
CA ILE A 349 4.84 -7.32 19.16
C ILE A 349 4.74 -7.44 17.63
N LEU A 350 3.66 -8.07 17.16
CA LEU A 350 3.32 -8.31 15.75
C LEU A 350 4.27 -9.23 14.97
N THR A 351 5.10 -10.00 15.67
CA THR A 351 5.64 -11.26 15.14
C THR A 351 4.51 -12.23 14.79
N THR A 352 4.73 -13.07 13.77
CA THR A 352 3.72 -14.06 13.37
C THR A 352 3.82 -15.26 14.32
N ASP A 353 2.81 -15.44 15.16
CA ASP A 353 2.71 -16.60 16.04
C ASP A 353 2.18 -17.81 15.26
N TRP A 354 3.00 -18.83 15.08
CA TRP A 354 2.63 -20.01 14.28
C TRP A 354 2.20 -21.16 15.18
N CYS A 355 0.98 -21.63 14.92
CA CYS A 355 0.31 -22.69 15.65
C CYS A 355 0.28 -23.96 14.79
N TRP A 356 0.47 -25.11 15.42
CA TRP A 356 0.47 -26.41 14.76
C TRP A 356 -0.74 -27.21 15.21
N TYR A 357 -1.46 -27.80 14.26
CA TYR A 357 -2.68 -28.55 14.52
C TYR A 357 -2.63 -29.94 13.88
N TYR A 358 -3.16 -30.95 14.57
CA TYR A 358 -3.41 -32.28 14.01
C TYR A 358 -4.92 -32.58 13.94
N LYS A 359 -5.35 -33.36 12.94
CA LYS A 359 -6.76 -33.78 12.82
C LYS A 359 -7.07 -34.88 13.84
N GLY A 360 -7.97 -34.56 14.77
CA GLY A 360 -8.52 -35.42 15.80
C GLY A 360 -9.50 -36.46 15.25
N ASP A 361 -10.18 -37.16 16.15
CA ASP A 361 -11.06 -38.28 15.82
C ASP A 361 -12.45 -37.82 15.32
N HIS A 362 -12.90 -36.64 15.76
CA HIS A 362 -14.22 -36.07 15.44
C HIS A 362 -14.12 -34.99 14.34
N GLU A 363 -13.19 -35.15 13.41
CA GLU A 363 -12.78 -34.16 12.40
C GLU A 363 -12.25 -32.81 12.94
N ASN A 364 -12.27 -32.62 14.26
CA ASN A 364 -11.71 -31.47 14.96
C ASN A 364 -10.19 -31.31 14.71
N TRP A 365 -9.70 -30.07 14.78
CA TRP A 365 -8.28 -29.76 14.71
C TRP A 365 -7.81 -29.31 16.08
N ILE A 366 -6.81 -30.01 16.63
CA ILE A 366 -6.35 -29.81 18.01
C ILE A 366 -4.92 -29.26 17.96
N GLU A 367 -4.66 -28.19 18.71
CA GLU A 367 -3.35 -27.51 18.75
C GLU A 367 -2.34 -28.38 19.52
N TYR A 368 -1.10 -28.48 19.03
CA TYR A 368 -0.03 -29.13 19.78
C TYR A 368 0.29 -28.33 21.05
N GLY A 369 0.31 -29.02 22.19
CA GLY A 369 0.43 -28.43 23.53
C GLY A 369 -0.89 -28.12 24.23
N GLN A 370 -2.04 -28.31 23.57
CA GLN A 370 -3.37 -28.13 24.17
C GLN A 370 -4.04 -29.50 24.48
N PRO A 371 -4.96 -29.56 25.45
CA PRO A 371 -5.73 -30.77 25.73
C PRO A 371 -6.70 -31.12 24.61
N ASP A 372 -6.89 -32.41 24.35
CA ASP A 372 -7.96 -32.91 23.47
C ASP A 372 -9.29 -33.13 24.21
N ASP A 373 -10.31 -33.60 23.48
CA ASP A 373 -11.64 -33.99 24.00
C ASP A 373 -11.60 -34.96 25.19
N LYS A 374 -10.44 -35.59 25.47
CA LYS A 374 -10.20 -36.56 26.56
C LYS A 374 -9.12 -36.06 27.54
N GLN A 375 -8.87 -34.74 27.56
CA GLN A 375 -7.89 -34.04 28.40
C GLN A 375 -6.43 -34.50 28.21
N ARG A 376 -6.08 -35.06 27.04
CA ARG A 376 -4.71 -35.55 26.75
C ARG A 376 -3.92 -34.51 25.96
N ILE A 377 -2.87 -34.00 26.58
CA ILE A 377 -1.93 -33.03 26.00
C ILE A 377 -0.80 -33.77 25.25
N THR A 378 -0.20 -33.14 24.23
CA THR A 378 1.02 -33.64 23.58
C THR A 378 2.28 -33.19 24.32
N SER A 379 3.33 -34.02 24.36
CA SER A 379 4.60 -33.70 25.04
C SER A 379 5.41 -32.57 24.42
N ILE A 380 4.99 -32.09 23.25
CA ILE A 380 5.59 -30.99 22.49
C ILE A 380 4.47 -30.01 22.13
N THR A 381 4.75 -28.72 22.30
CA THR A 381 3.86 -27.60 21.99
C THR A 381 4.04 -27.09 20.57
N SER A 382 3.08 -26.30 20.08
CA SER A 382 3.20 -25.59 18.80
C SER A 382 4.45 -24.70 18.73
N ARG A 383 4.90 -24.14 19.85
CA ARG A 383 6.09 -23.30 19.93
C ARG A 383 7.37 -24.10 19.64
N GLU A 384 7.48 -25.28 20.22
CA GLU A 384 8.64 -26.16 20.02
C GLU A 384 8.66 -26.78 18.62
N LEU A 385 7.49 -27.12 18.07
CA LEU A 385 7.37 -27.53 16.67
C LEU A 385 7.75 -26.41 15.69
N GLU A 386 7.39 -25.16 15.99
CA GLU A 386 7.78 -24.01 15.18
C GLU A 386 9.29 -23.70 15.28
N MET A 387 9.93 -23.93 16.42
CA MET A 387 11.40 -23.84 16.52
C MET A 387 12.06 -24.93 15.66
N ALA A 388 11.69 -26.20 15.86
CA ALA A 388 12.25 -27.31 15.09
C ALA A 388 12.02 -27.19 13.57
N TYR A 389 10.85 -26.70 13.14
CA TYR A 389 10.55 -26.47 11.71
C TYR A 389 11.40 -25.36 11.06
N LEU A 390 11.88 -24.40 11.85
CA LEU A 390 12.76 -23.33 11.38
C LEU A 390 14.25 -23.73 11.40
N GLU A 391 14.61 -24.74 12.19
CA GLU A 391 15.93 -25.39 12.16
C GLU A 391 16.04 -26.38 11.00
N ASP A 392 15.05 -27.27 10.83
CA ASP A 392 14.94 -28.21 9.71
C ASP A 392 13.47 -28.49 9.36
N ASN A 393 13.05 -28.01 8.18
CA ASN A 393 11.69 -28.21 7.65
C ASN A 393 11.46 -29.59 7.00
N THR A 394 12.49 -30.43 6.91
CA THR A 394 12.43 -31.84 6.46
C THR A 394 12.44 -32.85 7.61
N ALA A 395 12.75 -32.41 8.84
CA ALA A 395 12.83 -33.26 10.03
C ALA A 395 11.54 -34.04 10.34
N GLU A 396 11.71 -35.19 10.99
CA GLU A 396 10.61 -35.96 11.58
C GLU A 396 10.68 -35.91 13.12
N ILE A 397 9.68 -35.27 13.74
CA ILE A 397 9.66 -35.03 15.19
C ILE A 397 8.88 -36.12 15.93
N THR A 398 9.46 -36.67 17.00
CA THR A 398 8.77 -37.63 17.87
C THR A 398 7.87 -36.89 18.88
N VAL A 399 6.57 -37.17 18.86
CA VAL A 399 5.59 -36.58 19.78
C VAL A 399 4.89 -37.67 20.61
N MET A 400 4.92 -37.54 21.94
CA MET A 400 4.13 -38.38 22.83
C MET A 400 2.75 -37.74 23.09
N LYS A 401 1.71 -38.55 23.24
CA LYS A 401 0.38 -38.12 23.69
C LYS A 401 -0.22 -39.18 24.61
N GLY A 402 -0.12 -38.96 25.92
CA GLY A 402 -0.21 -40.04 26.90
C GLY A 402 0.80 -41.15 26.59
N HIS A 403 0.43 -42.41 26.81
CA HIS A 403 1.31 -43.57 26.55
C HIS A 403 1.51 -43.94 25.06
N ARG A 404 1.10 -43.07 24.12
CA ARG A 404 1.24 -43.32 22.67
C ARG A 404 2.28 -42.40 22.05
N GLN A 405 3.26 -43.01 21.37
CA GLN A 405 4.26 -42.34 20.55
C GLN A 405 3.74 -42.14 19.12
N TYR A 406 4.05 -40.99 18.53
CA TYR A 406 3.78 -40.64 17.15
C TYR A 406 5.02 -39.98 16.54
N TYR A 407 5.13 -40.04 15.22
CA TYR A 407 6.10 -39.27 14.45
C TYR A 407 5.38 -38.22 13.62
N LEU A 408 5.97 -37.03 13.49
CA LEU A 408 5.43 -35.89 12.73
C LEU A 408 6.41 -35.54 11.61
N SER A 409 6.04 -35.79 10.36
CA SER A 409 6.78 -35.35 9.18
C SER A 409 6.33 -33.93 8.81
N PHE A 410 7.27 -32.98 8.86
CA PHE A 410 7.02 -31.60 8.42
C PHE A 410 6.80 -31.51 6.91
N GLN A 411 7.60 -32.25 6.12
CA GLN A 411 7.51 -32.27 4.65
C GLN A 411 6.18 -32.84 4.16
N ASP A 412 5.70 -33.94 4.75
CA ASP A 412 4.40 -34.54 4.40
C ASP A 412 3.21 -33.67 4.87
N MET A 413 3.37 -32.90 5.96
CA MET A 413 2.28 -32.37 6.79
C MET A 413 1.35 -33.48 7.34
N TYR A 414 1.95 -34.53 7.93
CA TYR A 414 1.21 -35.60 8.61
C TYR A 414 1.90 -36.12 9.88
N GLN A 415 1.06 -36.55 10.83
CA GLN A 415 1.46 -37.32 12.00
C GLN A 415 1.13 -38.82 11.77
N ARG A 416 2.08 -39.73 12.02
CA ARG A 416 1.91 -41.19 11.92
C ARG A 416 2.10 -41.88 13.26
N ASN A 417 1.32 -42.93 13.53
CA ASN A 417 1.52 -43.84 14.66
C ASN A 417 2.04 -45.19 14.17
N PRO A 418 3.28 -45.61 14.50
CA PRO A 418 3.86 -46.85 13.97
C PRO A 418 3.15 -48.10 14.53
N LYS A 419 2.70 -48.09 15.79
CA LYS A 419 2.09 -49.25 16.47
C LYS A 419 0.67 -49.57 16.01
N HIS A 420 0.00 -48.62 15.37
CA HIS A 420 -1.39 -48.76 14.90
C HIS A 420 -1.56 -48.44 13.40
N ASN A 421 -0.47 -48.14 12.68
CA ASN A 421 -0.43 -47.70 11.28
C ASN A 421 -1.45 -46.58 10.93
N THR A 422 -1.74 -45.66 11.86
CA THR A 422 -2.69 -44.56 11.65
C THR A 422 -1.96 -43.28 11.23
N LYS A 423 -2.44 -42.61 10.18
CA LYS A 423 -1.88 -41.35 9.63
C LYS A 423 -2.93 -40.22 9.74
N ARG A 424 -2.59 -39.10 10.38
CA ARG A 424 -3.44 -37.92 10.62
C ARG A 424 -2.88 -36.71 9.88
N LYS A 425 -3.73 -35.94 9.21
CA LYS A 425 -3.32 -34.66 8.58
C LYS A 425 -2.88 -33.67 9.64
N VAL A 426 -1.87 -32.87 9.31
CA VAL A 426 -1.33 -31.78 10.13
C VAL A 426 -1.43 -30.47 9.36
N ARG A 427 -1.60 -29.35 10.07
CA ARG A 427 -1.65 -28.00 9.49
C ARG A 427 -0.89 -27.04 10.39
N ARG A 428 0.13 -26.38 9.84
CA ARG A 428 0.74 -25.17 10.37
C ARG A 428 -0.13 -23.97 9.95
N ARG A 429 -0.58 -23.14 10.90
CA ARG A 429 -1.40 -21.93 10.66
C ARG A 429 -0.99 -20.80 11.60
N PRO A 430 -1.04 -19.53 11.17
CA PRO A 430 -0.76 -18.40 12.03
C PRO A 430 -1.94 -18.13 12.98
N ARG A 431 -1.68 -17.63 14.19
CA ARG A 431 -2.72 -17.10 15.07
C ARG A 431 -3.28 -15.81 14.45
N PHE A 432 -4.60 -15.71 14.30
CA PHE A 432 -5.23 -14.56 13.68
C PHE A 432 -4.98 -13.28 14.47
N VAL A 433 -4.67 -12.19 13.77
CA VAL A 433 -4.55 -10.83 14.33
C VAL A 433 -5.44 -9.91 13.50
N SER A 434 -6.47 -9.33 14.12
CA SER A 434 -7.39 -8.42 13.41
C SER A 434 -6.73 -7.06 13.12
N ILE A 435 -7.27 -6.31 12.16
CA ILE A 435 -6.82 -4.93 11.87
C ILE A 435 -6.91 -4.07 13.14
N ASN A 436 -8.01 -4.19 13.89
CA ASN A 436 -8.22 -3.51 15.17
C ASN A 436 -7.17 -3.90 16.22
N GLU A 437 -6.73 -5.17 16.21
CA GLU A 437 -5.71 -5.66 17.13
C GLU A 437 -4.31 -5.15 16.75
N VAL A 438 -3.98 -5.08 15.45
CA VAL A 438 -2.78 -4.41 14.94
C VAL A 438 -2.77 -2.96 15.44
N GLU A 439 -3.84 -2.20 15.18
CA GLU A 439 -3.95 -0.81 15.59
C GLU A 439 -3.82 -0.61 17.12
N SER A 440 -4.43 -1.48 17.92
CA SER A 440 -4.37 -1.40 19.39
C SER A 440 -3.01 -1.80 19.98
N LYS A 441 -2.25 -2.65 19.27
CA LYS A 441 -0.87 -3.01 19.63
C LYS A 441 0.14 -1.95 19.18
N THR A 442 -0.13 -1.20 18.09
CA THR A 442 0.77 -0.14 17.59
C THR A 442 0.47 1.25 18.14
N ALA A 443 -0.65 1.43 18.85
CA ALA A 443 -1.00 2.64 19.60
C ALA A 443 -0.54 2.58 21.08
N ARG A 444 0.36 1.64 21.40
CA ARG A 444 1.05 1.44 22.68
C ARG A 444 2.55 1.32 22.43
#